data_AF-A0A7J6RWR8-F1
#
_entry.id   AF-A0A7J6RWR8-F1
#
_cell.length_a   1.000
_cell.length_b   1.000
_cell.length_c   1.000
_cell.angle_alpha   90.00
_cell.angle_beta   90.00
_cell.angle_gamma   90.00
#
_symmetry.space_group_name_H-M   'P 1'
#
loop_
_entity.id
_entity.type
_entity.pdbx_description
1 polymer ?
#
loop_
_entity_poly.entity_id
_entity_poly.type
_entity_poly.pdbx_seq_one_letter_code
_entity_poly.pdbx_strand_id
1 'polypeptide(L)'
;KTVVGDFKPGNVYHPNPDDHRADSGGLDDRLVDHVVKTAEGGSVKDCIFKAEGFSAKYGGGLTLGDEKGEILSFTVATTKIPTGRDQLQILELGSHSGDGTLRFLKGVGKRKVKIVSVEENPHWLQLGKQLVSYAIRDPSTGKTKHTIRYKAMLMPEDMADLVESLQGSGMDRADIVFMDHQPGRFKQDLMKMVELGFAGPGTAVIVDNAGTKAAMMKDYLDLVQAGVPLPRPVVR
;
A
#
# COMPACT_ATOMS: atom_id res chain seq x y z
N LYS A 1 -0.87 18.76 23.10
CA LYS A 1 -1.48 19.69 22.14
C LYS A 1 -0.49 19.86 21.00
N THR A 2 -0.54 18.97 20.02
CA THR A 2 0.34 19.05 18.85
C THR A 2 -0.32 20.01 17.87
N VAL A 3 0.37 21.09 17.54
CA VAL A 3 -0.11 22.11 16.61
C VAL A 3 -0.18 21.46 15.23
N VAL A 4 -1.39 21.37 14.68
CA VAL A 4 -1.65 20.98 13.30
C VAL A 4 -1.08 22.09 12.44
N GLY A 5 0.06 21.83 11.79
CA GLY A 5 0.60 22.74 10.78
C GLY A 5 -0.36 22.79 9.59
N ASP A 6 -0.52 23.98 9.01
CA ASP A 6 -1.37 24.21 7.85
C ASP A 6 -1.01 23.24 6.71
N PHE A 7 -1.94 22.33 6.39
CA PHE A 7 -1.86 21.51 5.19
C PHE A 7 -1.94 22.44 3.97
N LYS A 8 -0.83 22.63 3.27
CA LYS A 8 -0.88 23.19 1.92
C LYS A 8 -1.66 22.19 1.05
N PRO A 9 -2.61 22.63 0.21
CA PRO A 9 -3.25 21.76 -0.76
C PRO A 9 -2.15 21.17 -1.64
N GLY A 10 -1.80 19.90 -1.42
CA GLY A 10 -1.02 19.15 -2.39
C GLY A 10 -1.81 19.15 -3.68
N ASN A 11 -1.15 19.41 -4.81
CA ASN A 11 -1.75 19.25 -6.13
C ASN A 11 -2.33 17.82 -6.19
N VAL A 12 -3.65 17.71 -6.09
CA VAL A 12 -4.34 16.45 -6.30
C VAL A 12 -4.26 16.20 -7.79
N TYR A 13 -3.40 15.25 -8.19
CA TYR A 13 -3.52 14.66 -9.50
C TYR A 13 -4.87 13.95 -9.53
N HIS A 14 -5.83 14.55 -10.23
CA HIS A 14 -7.05 13.88 -10.63
C HIS A 14 -6.72 13.18 -11.95
N PRO A 15 -6.55 11.85 -11.98
CA PRO A 15 -6.43 11.16 -13.26
C PRO A 15 -7.69 11.47 -14.06
N ASN A 16 -7.53 12.23 -15.14
CA ASN A 16 -8.60 12.38 -16.13
C ASN A 16 -8.73 11.02 -16.84
N PRO A 17 -9.94 10.46 -17.01
CA PRO A 17 -10.13 9.30 -17.87
C PRO A 17 -9.52 9.47 -19.28
N ASP A 18 -9.41 10.72 -19.76
CA ASP A 18 -8.77 11.05 -21.05
C ASP A 18 -7.22 11.10 -20.99
N ASP A 19 -6.62 11.06 -19.80
CA ASP A 19 -5.16 10.90 -19.63
C ASP A 19 -4.70 9.46 -19.87
N HIS A 20 -5.64 8.53 -20.05
CA HIS A 20 -5.40 7.20 -20.62
C HIS A 20 -5.24 7.28 -22.15
N ARG A 21 -4.29 8.08 -22.64
CA ARG A 21 -3.89 8.00 -24.04
C ARG A 21 -3.07 6.73 -24.24
N ALA A 22 -3.67 5.78 -24.95
CA ALA A 22 -3.16 4.45 -25.23
C ALA A 22 -1.87 4.39 -26.10
N ASP A 23 -1.22 5.52 -26.40
CA ASP A 23 -0.12 5.59 -27.36
C ASP A 23 1.10 6.46 -26.94
N SER A 24 1.14 6.97 -25.71
CA SER A 24 2.37 7.51 -25.11
C SER A 24 2.42 7.13 -23.63
N GLY A 25 3.25 6.15 -23.25
CA GLY A 25 3.34 5.62 -21.88
C GLY A 25 3.19 6.73 -20.82
N GLY A 26 2.24 6.53 -19.90
CA GLY A 26 1.76 7.57 -18.99
C GLY A 26 2.86 8.10 -18.07
N LEU A 27 2.53 9.10 -17.25
CA LEU A 27 3.49 9.62 -16.26
C LEU A 27 3.99 8.50 -15.33
N ASP A 28 3.18 7.48 -15.05
CA ASP A 28 3.56 6.30 -14.28
C ASP A 28 4.60 5.43 -14.98
N ASP A 29 4.42 5.14 -16.28
CA ASP A 29 5.40 4.40 -17.08
C ASP A 29 6.75 5.11 -17.05
N ARG A 30 6.72 6.43 -17.25
CA ARG A 30 7.92 7.27 -17.26
C ARG A 30 8.56 7.38 -15.87
N LEU A 31 7.76 7.38 -14.81
CA LEU A 31 8.25 7.35 -13.44
C LEU A 31 8.98 6.03 -13.17
N VAL A 32 8.36 4.89 -13.46
CA VAL A 32 8.97 3.58 -13.22
C VAL A 32 10.21 3.38 -14.09
N ASP A 33 10.16 3.77 -15.37
CA ASP A 33 11.32 3.75 -16.27
C ASP A 33 12.46 4.62 -15.74
N HIS A 34 12.16 5.83 -15.26
CA HIS A 34 13.14 6.72 -14.67
C HIS A 34 13.81 6.10 -13.44
N VAL A 35 13.03 5.51 -12.52
CA VAL A 35 13.58 4.86 -11.32
C VAL A 35 14.45 3.67 -11.70
N VAL A 36 13.99 2.80 -12.60
CA VAL A 36 14.76 1.61 -13.02
C VAL A 36 16.06 1.99 -13.73
N LYS A 37 16.08 3.08 -14.49
CA LYS A 37 17.28 3.56 -15.18
C LYS A 37 18.27 4.30 -14.30
N THR A 38 17.80 4.97 -13.25
CA THR A 38 18.62 5.96 -12.53
C THR A 38 18.83 5.68 -11.05
N ALA A 39 18.02 4.82 -10.44
CA ALA A 39 18.20 4.39 -9.06
C ALA A 39 19.11 3.16 -8.96
N GLU A 40 19.77 3.02 -7.82
CA GLU A 40 20.48 1.80 -7.43
C GLU A 40 19.48 0.68 -7.10
N GLY A 41 19.28 -0.26 -8.01
CA GLY A 41 18.36 -1.38 -7.77
C GLY A 41 18.84 -2.26 -6.62
N GLY A 42 17.96 -2.52 -5.66
CA GLY A 42 18.25 -3.13 -4.35
C GLY A 42 18.35 -2.13 -3.20
N SER A 43 18.34 -0.82 -3.52
CA SER A 43 18.23 0.29 -2.57
C SER A 43 16.83 0.90 -2.58
N VAL A 44 15.97 0.42 -1.68
CA VAL A 44 14.61 0.97 -1.49
C VAL A 44 14.64 2.49 -1.27
N LYS A 45 15.63 2.99 -0.52
CA LYS A 45 15.77 4.42 -0.23
C LYS A 45 16.06 5.24 -1.49
N ASP A 46 16.96 4.76 -2.35
CA ASP A 46 17.29 5.47 -3.59
C ASP A 46 16.14 5.39 -4.60
N CYS A 47 15.44 4.26 -4.69
CA CYS A 47 14.23 4.13 -5.50
C CYS A 47 13.15 5.14 -5.09
N ILE A 48 12.88 5.30 -3.79
CA ILE A 48 11.95 6.32 -3.27
C ILE A 48 12.44 7.72 -3.66
N PHE A 49 13.72 8.02 -3.44
CA PHE A 49 14.28 9.34 -3.74
C PHE A 49 14.13 9.72 -5.22
N LYS A 50 14.39 8.78 -6.15
CA LYS A 50 14.19 9.01 -7.58
C LYS A 50 12.72 9.15 -7.97
N ALA A 51 11.83 8.35 -7.37
CA ALA A 51 10.40 8.43 -7.62
C ALA A 51 9.82 9.79 -7.18
N GLU A 52 10.15 10.24 -5.96
CA GLU A 52 9.73 11.54 -5.43
C GLU A 52 10.31 12.70 -6.25
N GLY A 53 11.59 12.64 -6.62
CA GLY A 53 12.22 13.65 -7.47
C GLY A 53 11.55 13.75 -8.84
N PHE A 54 11.16 12.62 -9.42
CA PHE A 54 10.38 12.59 -10.66
C PHE A 54 8.99 13.19 -10.45
N SER A 55 8.25 12.73 -9.44
CA SER A 55 6.91 13.24 -9.10
C SER A 55 6.91 14.76 -8.94
N ALA A 56 7.84 15.30 -8.14
CA ALA A 56 7.99 16.74 -7.94
C ALA A 56 8.30 17.50 -9.24
N LYS A 57 9.15 16.95 -10.11
CA LYS A 57 9.49 17.56 -11.41
C LYS A 57 8.28 17.64 -12.35
N TYR A 58 7.33 16.72 -12.25
CA TYR A 58 6.17 16.62 -13.14
C TYR A 58 4.85 17.09 -12.50
N GLY A 59 4.92 17.93 -11.46
CA GLY A 59 3.74 18.61 -10.88
C GLY A 59 3.19 17.99 -9.59
N GLY A 60 3.80 16.90 -9.12
CA GLY A 60 3.39 16.15 -7.93
C GLY A 60 2.24 15.18 -8.18
N GLY A 61 1.88 14.41 -7.16
CA GLY A 61 0.69 13.53 -7.18
C GLY A 61 0.88 12.16 -7.85
N LEU A 62 2.08 11.84 -8.35
CA LEU A 62 2.41 10.50 -8.89
C LEU A 62 2.89 9.52 -7.81
N THR A 63 3.12 10.02 -6.61
CA THR A 63 3.56 9.25 -5.43
C THR A 63 2.77 9.73 -4.21
N LEU A 64 2.72 8.89 -3.18
CA LEU A 64 2.10 9.13 -1.89
C LEU A 64 2.71 10.34 -1.16
N GLY A 65 3.99 10.62 -1.42
CA GLY A 65 4.73 11.71 -0.79
C GLY A 65 5.38 11.32 0.54
N ASP A 66 6.36 12.12 0.96
CA ASP A 66 7.22 11.80 2.11
C ASP A 66 6.47 11.76 3.45
N GLU A 67 5.61 12.74 3.74
CA GLU A 67 4.93 12.84 5.04
C GLU A 67 4.06 11.61 5.34
N LYS A 68 3.20 11.23 4.38
CA LYS A 68 2.39 10.02 4.45
C LYS A 68 3.26 8.76 4.42
N GLY A 69 4.31 8.76 3.61
CA GLY A 69 5.27 7.66 3.53
C GLY A 69 5.97 7.37 4.86
N GLU A 70 6.31 8.39 5.65
CA GLU A 70 6.89 8.19 6.99
C GLU A 70 5.91 7.52 7.96
N ILE A 71 4.61 7.81 7.85
CA ILE A 71 3.58 7.13 8.66
C ILE A 71 3.57 5.63 8.34
N LEU A 72 3.63 5.26 7.06
CA LEU A 72 3.68 3.85 6.64
C LEU A 72 4.97 3.17 7.14
N SER A 73 6.12 3.80 6.93
CA SER A 73 7.42 3.28 7.40
C SER A 73 7.45 3.11 8.92
N PHE A 74 6.95 4.10 9.67
CA PHE A 74 6.89 4.07 11.13
C PHE A 74 5.94 2.99 11.64
N THR A 75 4.77 2.83 11.01
CA THR A 75 3.82 1.78 11.38
C THR A 75 4.45 0.41 11.18
N VAL A 76 5.12 0.18 10.05
CA VAL A 76 5.88 -1.07 9.85
C VAL A 76 6.90 -1.25 10.96
N ALA A 77 7.72 -0.25 11.27
CA ALA A 77 8.78 -0.36 12.28
C ALA A 77 8.26 -0.66 13.70
N THR A 78 7.05 -0.22 14.04
CA THR A 78 6.50 -0.29 15.40
C THR A 78 5.46 -1.40 15.60
N THR A 79 4.81 -1.88 14.54
CA THR A 79 3.86 -3.01 14.64
C THR A 79 4.57 -4.28 15.09
N LYS A 80 4.06 -4.90 16.15
CA LYS A 80 4.58 -6.17 16.69
C LYS A 80 4.09 -7.33 15.84
N ILE A 81 4.97 -8.30 15.60
CA ILE A 81 4.57 -9.59 15.04
C ILE A 81 3.89 -10.40 16.16
N PRO A 82 2.66 -10.92 15.97
CA PRO A 82 1.97 -11.72 16.97
C PRO A 82 2.75 -12.97 17.39
N THR A 83 2.60 -13.38 18.65
CA THR A 83 3.21 -14.60 19.19
C THR A 83 2.85 -15.81 18.33
N GLY A 84 3.84 -16.64 18.00
CA GLY A 84 3.66 -17.82 17.15
C GLY A 84 3.87 -17.54 15.65
N ARG A 85 4.11 -16.29 15.24
CA ARG A 85 4.53 -15.93 13.88
C ARG A 85 5.94 -15.35 13.87
N ASP A 86 6.68 -15.57 12.79
CA ASP A 86 8.05 -15.06 12.60
C ASP A 86 8.14 -13.94 11.53
N GLN A 87 7.00 -13.56 10.94
CA GLN A 87 6.89 -12.66 9.81
C GLN A 87 5.71 -11.70 9.98
N LEU A 88 5.94 -10.40 9.74
CA LEU A 88 4.86 -9.41 9.67
C LEU A 88 4.10 -9.53 8.35
N GLN A 89 2.77 -9.54 8.40
CA GLN A 89 1.90 -9.65 7.23
C GLN A 89 1.22 -8.31 6.92
N ILE A 90 1.51 -7.73 5.76
CA ILE A 90 1.03 -6.42 5.30
C ILE A 90 0.18 -6.61 4.04
N LEU A 91 -1.05 -6.12 4.06
CA LEU A 91 -1.94 -6.02 2.90
C LEU A 91 -2.06 -4.56 2.48
N GLU A 92 -1.88 -4.29 1.19
CA GLU A 92 -2.11 -3.00 0.55
C GLU A 92 -3.21 -3.15 -0.50
N LEU A 93 -4.28 -2.36 -0.37
CA LEU A 93 -5.41 -2.32 -1.29
C LEU A 93 -5.36 -1.00 -2.07
N GLY A 94 -5.05 -1.07 -3.37
CA GLY A 94 -4.81 0.08 -4.24
C GLY A 94 -3.33 0.43 -4.30
N SER A 95 -2.49 -0.46 -4.85
CA SER A 95 -1.03 -0.26 -4.84
C SER A 95 -0.51 0.67 -5.93
N HIS A 96 -1.33 1.00 -6.94
CA HIS A 96 -0.94 1.83 -8.07
C HIS A 96 0.40 1.33 -8.68
N SER A 97 1.35 2.23 -8.94
CA SER A 97 2.70 1.93 -9.42
C SER A 97 3.68 1.47 -8.32
N GLY A 98 3.21 1.18 -7.10
CA GLY A 98 3.95 0.49 -6.05
C GLY A 98 4.75 1.37 -5.08
N ASP A 99 4.52 2.68 -5.07
CA ASP A 99 5.26 3.60 -4.22
C ASP A 99 4.90 3.46 -2.73
N GLY A 100 3.62 3.22 -2.39
CA GLY A 100 3.18 2.85 -1.04
C GLY A 100 3.90 1.59 -0.53
N THR A 101 4.06 0.59 -1.38
CA THR A 101 4.85 -0.62 -1.10
C THR A 101 6.30 -0.28 -0.73
N LEU A 102 6.94 0.65 -1.44
CA LEU A 102 8.30 1.10 -1.11
C LEU A 102 8.36 1.74 0.28
N ARG A 103 7.32 2.47 0.69
CA ARG A 103 7.24 3.06 2.03
C ARG A 103 7.12 2.00 3.13
N PHE A 104 6.41 0.90 2.90
CA PHE A 104 6.46 -0.24 3.83
C PHE A 104 7.87 -0.83 3.91
N LEU A 105 8.48 -1.07 2.75
CA LEU A 105 9.81 -1.67 2.64
C LEU A 105 10.89 -0.85 3.36
N LYS A 106 10.78 0.48 3.32
CA LYS A 106 11.67 1.39 4.08
C LYS A 106 11.62 1.15 5.59
N GLY A 107 10.47 0.77 6.14
CA GLY A 107 10.26 0.47 7.57
C GLY A 107 10.65 -0.95 8.01
N VAL A 108 10.98 -1.87 7.08
CA VAL A 108 11.17 -3.30 7.38
C VAL A 108 12.37 -3.58 8.30
N GLY A 109 13.49 -2.87 8.10
CA GLY A 109 14.75 -3.13 8.79
C GLY A 109 15.25 -4.57 8.56
N LYS A 110 15.52 -5.30 9.65
CA LYS A 110 16.01 -6.70 9.61
C LYS A 110 14.90 -7.76 9.70
N ARG A 111 13.63 -7.36 9.77
CA ARG A 111 12.52 -8.27 10.06
C ARG A 111 12.11 -9.05 8.81
N LYS A 112 11.48 -10.21 9.02
CA LYS A 112 10.78 -10.91 7.93
C LYS A 112 9.43 -10.25 7.69
N VAL A 113 9.10 -9.99 6.43
CA VAL A 113 7.80 -9.43 6.02
C VAL A 113 7.21 -10.19 4.84
N LYS A 114 5.90 -10.36 4.85
CA LYS A 114 5.09 -10.72 3.68
C LYS A 114 4.23 -9.51 3.35
N ILE A 115 4.42 -8.97 2.16
CA ILE A 115 3.66 -7.84 1.64
C ILE A 115 2.88 -8.35 0.44
N VAL A 116 1.56 -8.19 0.49
CA VAL A 116 0.69 -8.40 -0.67
C VAL A 116 0.09 -7.06 -1.07
N SER A 117 0.40 -6.65 -2.29
CA SER A 117 -0.09 -5.42 -2.90
C SER A 117 -1.14 -5.76 -3.94
N VAL A 118 -2.31 -5.14 -3.86
CA VAL A 118 -3.48 -5.46 -4.67
C VAL A 118 -3.87 -4.24 -5.48
N GLU A 119 -4.15 -4.44 -6.77
CA GLU A 119 -4.46 -3.36 -7.71
C GLU A 119 -5.53 -3.79 -8.71
N GLU A 120 -6.47 -2.90 -9.02
CA GLU A 120 -7.56 -3.13 -9.99
C GLU A 120 -7.06 -2.96 -11.42
N ASN A 121 -6.18 -2.00 -11.67
CA ASN A 121 -5.63 -1.71 -12.99
C ASN A 121 -4.45 -2.65 -13.33
N PRO A 122 -4.57 -3.54 -14.34
CA PRO A 122 -3.51 -4.48 -14.68
C PRO A 122 -2.22 -3.79 -15.14
N HIS A 123 -2.29 -2.61 -15.75
CA HIS A 123 -1.10 -1.87 -16.18
C HIS A 123 -0.31 -1.34 -14.98
N TRP A 124 -0.98 -0.64 -14.06
CA TRP A 124 -0.36 -0.16 -12.83
C TRP A 124 0.19 -1.30 -11.98
N LEU A 125 -0.53 -2.43 -11.91
CA LEU A 125 -0.04 -3.64 -11.25
C LEU A 125 1.31 -4.12 -11.82
N GLN A 126 1.47 -4.08 -13.15
CA GLN A 126 2.72 -4.49 -13.79
C GLN A 126 3.85 -3.50 -13.51
N LEU A 127 3.55 -2.20 -13.55
CA LEU A 127 4.49 -1.14 -13.16
C LEU A 127 4.94 -1.28 -11.71
N GLY A 128 4.00 -1.53 -10.79
CA GLY A 128 4.28 -1.79 -9.37
C GLY A 128 5.11 -3.05 -9.15
N LYS A 129 4.83 -4.13 -9.88
CA LYS A 129 5.69 -5.33 -9.86
C LYS A 129 7.12 -5.01 -10.28
N GLN A 130 7.29 -4.26 -11.37
CA GLN A 130 8.60 -3.89 -11.88
C GLN A 130 9.37 -3.02 -10.87
N LEU A 131 8.75 -1.94 -10.39
CA LEU A 131 9.36 -1.00 -9.46
C LEU A 131 9.77 -1.69 -8.15
N VAL A 132 8.84 -2.41 -7.52
CA VAL A 132 9.09 -3.05 -6.23
C VAL A 132 10.12 -4.17 -6.36
N SER A 133 10.04 -5.00 -7.40
CA SER A 133 11.03 -6.06 -7.63
C SER A 133 12.43 -5.48 -7.85
N TYR A 134 12.54 -4.37 -8.59
CA TYR A 134 13.80 -3.65 -8.77
C TYR A 134 14.36 -3.13 -7.45
N ALA A 135 13.51 -2.58 -6.58
CA ALA A 135 13.91 -2.02 -5.29
C ALA A 135 14.36 -3.07 -4.27
N ILE A 136 13.78 -4.28 -4.30
CA ILE A 136 14.07 -5.35 -3.31
C ILE A 136 15.07 -6.40 -3.78
N ARG A 137 15.55 -6.31 -5.02
CA ARG A 137 16.55 -7.24 -5.55
C ARG A 137 17.84 -7.14 -4.74
N ASP A 138 18.51 -8.26 -4.56
CA ASP A 138 19.86 -8.32 -4.03
C ASP A 138 20.83 -8.01 -5.18
N PRO A 139 21.68 -6.98 -5.09
CA PRO A 139 22.59 -6.61 -6.19
C PRO A 139 23.59 -7.71 -6.56
N SER A 140 23.93 -8.60 -5.61
CA SER A 140 24.91 -9.67 -5.83
C SER A 140 24.31 -10.92 -6.47
N THR A 141 23.05 -11.23 -6.18
CA THR A 141 22.38 -12.45 -6.68
C THR A 141 21.28 -12.19 -7.69
N GLY A 142 20.82 -10.94 -7.82
CA GLY A 142 19.64 -10.56 -8.59
C GLY A 142 18.30 -11.01 -8.00
N LYS A 143 18.30 -11.78 -6.90
CA LYS A 143 17.10 -12.34 -6.26
C LYS A 143 16.58 -11.44 -5.14
N THR A 144 15.30 -11.55 -4.78
CA THR A 144 14.76 -10.84 -3.61
C THR A 144 15.45 -11.29 -2.32
N LYS A 145 15.72 -10.35 -1.41
CA LYS A 145 16.24 -10.65 -0.06
C LYS A 145 15.34 -11.66 0.66
N HIS A 146 15.93 -12.69 1.26
CA HIS A 146 15.20 -13.82 1.88
C HIS A 146 14.23 -13.41 2.99
N THR A 147 14.40 -12.23 3.60
CA THR A 147 13.50 -11.66 4.61
C THR A 147 12.23 -11.05 4.03
N ILE A 148 12.18 -10.79 2.72
CA ILE A 148 11.04 -10.15 2.05
C ILE A 148 10.32 -11.20 1.20
N ARG A 149 9.02 -11.36 1.43
CA ARG A 149 8.10 -12.04 0.53
C ARG A 149 7.17 -11.00 -0.04
N TYR A 150 7.30 -10.70 -1.32
CA TYR A 150 6.44 -9.74 -2.01
C TYR A 150 5.58 -10.48 -3.03
N LYS A 151 4.28 -10.16 -3.06
CA LYS A 151 3.34 -10.62 -4.06
C LYS A 151 2.50 -9.43 -4.51
N ALA A 152 2.31 -9.29 -5.81
CA ALA A 152 1.36 -8.34 -6.36
C ALA A 152 0.22 -9.09 -7.05
N MET A 153 -1.01 -8.67 -6.81
CA MET A 153 -2.22 -9.38 -7.24
C MET A 153 -3.22 -8.42 -7.89
N LEU A 154 -3.98 -8.92 -8.85
CA LEU A 154 -5.17 -8.21 -9.31
C LEU A 154 -6.23 -8.25 -8.21
N MET A 155 -6.94 -7.14 -8.02
CA MET A 155 -8.09 -7.05 -7.12
C MET A 155 -9.24 -7.88 -7.70
N PRO A 156 -9.73 -8.91 -6.99
CA PRO A 156 -10.99 -9.56 -7.35
C PRO A 156 -12.17 -8.65 -7.00
N GLU A 157 -13.33 -8.90 -7.62
CA GLU A 157 -14.52 -8.09 -7.35
C GLU A 157 -15.05 -8.26 -5.90
N ASP A 158 -14.97 -9.48 -5.38
CA ASP A 158 -15.36 -9.83 -4.01
C ASP A 158 -14.16 -9.91 -3.07
N MET A 159 -14.27 -9.23 -1.93
CA MET A 159 -13.28 -9.28 -0.85
C MET A 159 -13.14 -10.69 -0.24
N ALA A 160 -14.18 -11.53 -0.29
CA ALA A 160 -14.10 -12.92 0.16
C ALA A 160 -13.10 -13.73 -0.69
N ASP A 161 -13.13 -13.57 -2.01
CA ASP A 161 -12.20 -14.24 -2.93
C ASP A 161 -10.77 -13.76 -2.72
N LEU A 162 -10.59 -12.47 -2.42
CA LEU A 162 -9.28 -11.94 -2.04
C LEU A 162 -8.76 -12.61 -0.77
N VAL A 163 -9.57 -12.65 0.29
CA VAL A 163 -9.19 -13.26 1.57
C VAL A 163 -8.87 -14.74 1.40
N GLU A 164 -9.69 -15.51 0.67
CA GLU A 164 -9.42 -16.91 0.38
C GLU A 164 -8.09 -17.09 -0.35
N SER A 165 -7.83 -16.26 -1.37
CA SER A 165 -6.57 -16.28 -2.12
C SER A 165 -5.35 -15.93 -1.27
N LEU A 166 -5.50 -14.99 -0.33
CA LEU A 166 -4.45 -14.59 0.60
C LEU A 166 -4.14 -15.72 1.60
N GLN A 167 -5.17 -16.31 2.20
CA GLN A 167 -5.05 -17.45 3.12
C GLN A 167 -4.45 -18.68 2.43
N GLY A 168 -4.89 -18.99 1.21
CA GLY A 168 -4.30 -20.05 0.39
C GLY A 168 -2.82 -19.81 0.04
N SER A 169 -2.35 -18.56 0.11
CA SER A 169 -0.93 -18.20 -0.06
C SER A 169 -0.14 -18.12 1.26
N GLY A 170 -0.73 -18.58 2.36
CA GLY A 170 -0.16 -18.59 3.71
C GLY A 170 -0.13 -17.21 4.36
N MET A 171 -1.07 -16.34 4.03
CA MET A 171 -1.32 -15.08 4.75
C MET A 171 -2.64 -15.24 5.50
N ASP A 172 -2.60 -15.83 6.70
CA ASP A 172 -3.82 -16.18 7.43
C ASP A 172 -4.56 -14.94 7.95
N ARG A 173 -3.81 -13.89 8.29
CA ARG A 173 -4.32 -12.65 8.89
C ARG A 173 -3.37 -11.47 8.69
N ALA A 174 -3.90 -10.31 8.33
CA ALA A 174 -3.12 -9.08 8.22
C ALA A 174 -2.77 -8.47 9.60
N ASP A 175 -1.51 -8.10 9.77
CA ASP A 175 -1.03 -7.23 10.86
C ASP A 175 -1.23 -5.76 10.51
N ILE A 176 -1.05 -5.41 9.24
CA ILE A 176 -1.24 -4.07 8.71
C ILE A 176 -2.11 -4.19 7.47
N VAL A 177 -3.15 -3.35 7.39
CA VAL A 177 -3.96 -3.15 6.19
C VAL A 177 -3.86 -1.67 5.81
N PHE A 178 -3.38 -1.39 4.61
CA PHE A 178 -3.39 -0.06 4.02
C PHE A 178 -4.43 0.01 2.91
N MET A 179 -5.27 1.04 2.96
CA MET A 179 -6.39 1.22 2.07
C MET A 179 -6.25 2.56 1.34
N ASP A 180 -5.91 2.47 0.06
CA ASP A 180 -5.79 3.61 -0.86
C ASP A 180 -6.54 3.37 -2.19
N HIS A 181 -7.33 2.31 -2.25
CA HIS A 181 -8.29 2.05 -3.33
C HIS A 181 -9.51 2.98 -3.22
N GLN A 182 -10.63 2.62 -3.88
CA GLN A 182 -11.86 3.41 -3.90
C GLN A 182 -12.40 3.72 -2.48
N PRO A 183 -12.44 4.99 -2.03
CA PRO A 183 -12.83 5.35 -0.66
C PRO A 183 -14.22 4.87 -0.23
N GLY A 184 -15.17 4.82 -1.16
CA GLY A 184 -16.54 4.36 -0.90
C GLY A 184 -16.66 2.88 -0.56
N ARG A 185 -15.59 2.09 -0.75
CA ARG A 185 -15.55 0.66 -0.39
C ARG A 185 -14.92 0.40 0.97
N PHE A 186 -14.29 1.40 1.58
CA PHE A 186 -13.44 1.22 2.74
C PHE A 186 -14.13 0.50 3.90
N LYS A 187 -15.35 0.92 4.24
CA LYS A 187 -16.13 0.27 5.31
C LYS A 187 -16.50 -1.16 4.95
N GLN A 188 -17.07 -1.38 3.77
CA GLN A 188 -17.54 -2.69 3.33
C GLN A 188 -16.39 -3.70 3.32
N ASP A 189 -15.27 -3.33 2.72
CA ASP A 189 -14.11 -4.20 2.57
C ASP A 189 -13.46 -4.49 3.94
N LEU A 190 -13.32 -3.49 4.83
CA LEU A 190 -12.83 -3.72 6.18
C LEU A 190 -13.76 -4.64 6.99
N MET A 191 -15.07 -4.39 6.95
CA MET A 191 -16.05 -5.20 7.68
C MET A 191 -16.05 -6.65 7.18
N LYS A 192 -15.89 -6.86 5.87
CA LYS A 192 -15.80 -8.21 5.31
C LYS A 192 -14.52 -8.93 5.75
N MET A 193 -13.37 -8.24 5.76
CA MET A 193 -12.13 -8.80 6.32
C MET A 193 -12.27 -9.16 7.81
N VAL A 194 -13.01 -8.38 8.59
CA VAL A 194 -13.28 -8.68 10.00
C VAL A 194 -14.20 -9.88 10.16
N GLU A 195 -15.29 -9.94 9.39
CA GLU A 195 -16.24 -11.08 9.36
C GLU A 195 -15.52 -12.40 9.08
N LEU A 196 -14.59 -12.39 8.12
CA LEU A 196 -13.78 -13.55 7.71
C LEU A 196 -12.58 -13.82 8.64
N GLY A 197 -12.39 -13.04 9.70
CA GLY A 197 -11.29 -13.19 10.66
C GLY A 197 -9.91 -12.78 10.13
N PHE A 198 -9.84 -12.19 8.93
CA PHE A 198 -8.61 -11.74 8.30
C PHE A 198 -8.06 -10.43 8.90
N ALA A 199 -8.94 -9.60 9.45
CA ALA A 199 -8.60 -8.41 10.24
C ALA A 199 -9.32 -8.44 11.60
N GLY A 200 -8.77 -7.78 12.63
CA GLY A 200 -9.36 -7.79 13.96
C GLY A 200 -8.49 -7.12 15.03
N PRO A 201 -8.69 -7.41 16.33
CA PRO A 201 -7.90 -6.83 17.41
C PRO A 201 -6.38 -6.99 17.19
N GLY A 202 -5.66 -5.87 17.17
CA GLY A 202 -4.21 -5.82 16.90
C GLY A 202 -3.81 -5.66 15.43
N THR A 203 -4.76 -5.67 14.48
CA THR A 203 -4.50 -5.23 13.11
C THR A 203 -4.44 -3.70 13.08
N ALA A 204 -3.37 -3.14 12.54
CA ALA A 204 -3.28 -1.71 12.25
C ALA A 204 -3.95 -1.43 10.89
N VAL A 205 -4.97 -0.57 10.87
CA VAL A 205 -5.62 -0.13 9.63
C VAL A 205 -5.21 1.31 9.35
N ILE A 206 -4.71 1.56 8.15
CA ILE A 206 -4.29 2.86 7.67
C ILE A 206 -5.12 3.18 6.42
N VAL A 207 -5.76 4.35 6.38
CA VAL A 207 -6.50 4.84 5.22
C VAL A 207 -5.83 6.09 4.67
N ASP A 208 -5.66 6.18 3.37
CA ASP A 208 -5.21 7.43 2.75
C ASP A 208 -6.38 8.35 2.37
N ASN A 209 -6.05 9.62 2.10
CA ASN A 209 -6.95 10.62 1.51
C ASN A 209 -8.15 10.99 2.39
N ALA A 210 -8.12 10.69 3.69
CA ALA A 210 -9.19 11.01 4.63
C ALA A 210 -9.48 12.52 4.74
N GLY A 211 -8.48 13.38 4.53
CA GLY A 211 -8.67 14.84 4.54
C GLY A 211 -9.33 15.38 3.27
N THR A 212 -8.97 14.86 2.09
CA THR A 212 -9.42 15.38 0.78
C THR A 212 -10.65 14.65 0.24
N LYS A 213 -10.86 13.39 0.65
CA LYS A 213 -11.96 12.52 0.20
C LYS A 213 -12.91 12.13 1.33
N ALA A 214 -12.94 12.89 2.43
CA ALA A 214 -13.74 12.61 3.63
C ALA A 214 -15.21 12.26 3.32
N ALA A 215 -15.84 13.02 2.41
CA ALA A 215 -17.23 12.81 2.03
C ALA A 215 -17.49 11.43 1.39
N MET A 216 -16.52 10.90 0.64
CA MET A 216 -16.64 9.60 -0.04
C MET A 216 -16.43 8.40 0.89
N MET A 217 -15.82 8.60 2.06
CA MET A 217 -15.56 7.56 3.06
C MET A 217 -16.29 7.84 4.38
N LYS A 218 -17.39 8.61 4.33
CA LYS A 218 -18.10 9.06 5.52
C LYS A 218 -18.53 7.88 6.40
N ASP A 219 -18.99 6.80 5.79
CA ASP A 219 -19.43 5.60 6.47
C ASP A 219 -18.29 4.88 7.23
N TYR A 220 -17.08 4.87 6.65
CA TYR A 220 -15.87 4.40 7.30
C TYR A 220 -15.49 5.32 8.47
N LEU A 221 -15.51 6.64 8.26
CA LEU A 221 -15.19 7.61 9.32
C LEU A 221 -16.18 7.51 10.49
N ASP A 222 -17.47 7.36 10.21
CA ASP A 222 -18.51 7.13 11.23
C ASP A 222 -18.23 5.84 12.02
N LEU A 223 -17.85 4.75 11.34
CA LEU A 223 -17.50 3.47 11.97
C LEU A 223 -16.35 3.63 12.98
N VAL A 224 -15.24 4.27 12.57
CA VAL A 224 -14.05 4.40 13.42
C VAL A 224 -14.22 5.45 14.53
N GLN A 225 -15.00 6.51 14.29
CA GLN A 225 -15.27 7.55 15.29
C GLN A 225 -16.27 7.11 16.35
N ALA A 226 -17.27 6.31 15.98
CA ALA A 226 -18.27 5.82 16.92
C ALA A 226 -17.69 4.79 17.92
N GLY A 227 -16.46 4.32 17.71
CA GLY A 227 -15.82 3.31 18.58
C GLY A 227 -16.62 2.01 18.64
N VAL A 228 -17.43 1.73 17.61
CA VAL A 228 -18.30 0.56 17.58
C VAL A 228 -17.43 -0.68 17.67
N PRO A 229 -17.67 -1.59 18.63
CA PRO A 229 -16.94 -2.84 18.69
C PRO A 229 -17.10 -3.58 17.36
N LEU A 230 -15.98 -3.85 16.71
CA LEU A 230 -15.98 -4.67 15.49
C LEU A 230 -16.59 -6.05 15.83
N PRO A 231 -17.40 -6.62 14.92
CA PRO A 231 -17.98 -7.94 15.13
C PRO A 231 -16.85 -8.93 15.41
N ARG A 232 -17.07 -9.83 16.39
CA ARG A 232 -16.10 -10.89 16.65
C ARG A 232 -16.11 -11.85 15.46
N PRO A 233 -14.94 -12.35 15.02
CA PRO A 233 -14.89 -13.35 13.98
C PRO A 233 -15.80 -14.53 14.35
N VAL A 234 -16.59 -15.01 13.40
CA VAL A 234 -17.30 -16.28 13.57
C VAL A 234 -16.22 -17.36 13.46
N VAL A 235 -15.74 -17.85 14.59
CA VAL A 235 -14.83 -19.01 14.62
C VAL A 235 -15.59 -20.17 13.97
N ARG A 236 -15.14 -20.59 12.78
CA ARG A 236 -15.54 -21.88 12.20
C ARG A 236 -14.62 -22.96 12.70
#